data_AF-A0A537K5U6-F1
#
_entry.id   AF-A0A537K5U6-F1
#
_cell.length_a   1.000
_cell.length_b   1.000
_cell.length_c   1.000
_cell.angle_alpha   90.00
_cell.angle_beta   90.00
_cell.angle_gamma   90.00
#
_symmetry.space_group_name_H-M   'P 1'
#
loop_
_entity.id
_entity.type
_entity.pdbx_description
1 polymer ?
#
loop_
_entity_poly.entity_id
_entity_poly.type
_entity_poly.pdbx_seq_one_letter_code
_entity_poly.pdbx_strand_id
1 'polypeptide(L)'
;MEERVAEMFENEFTYPDGLRHWFELSIQPVPEWTVHLSIDKHQNIILWQTASEYNNSHFEVEKSSKGQAWSKIGTVKGAEMSSTLKNYSFIDPLIQAGITHYRIRQVDIDERSHYSTIVSTTHTLQHFMADVYPNPLDASSVVTLYSDHNDEVTLKLVDAQGRW
;
A
#
# COMPACT_ATOMS: atom_id res chain seq x y z
N MET A 1 -31.95 -13.05 18.50
CA MET A 1 -30.69 -12.29 18.42
C MET A 1 -29.63 -13.32 18.18
N GLU A 2 -29.31 -13.60 16.91
CA GLU A 2 -28.27 -14.58 16.58
C GLU A 2 -26.92 -14.00 16.97
N GLU A 3 -26.22 -14.71 17.83
CA GLU A 3 -24.86 -14.42 18.25
C GLU A 3 -23.98 -14.58 17.02
N ARG A 4 -23.47 -13.46 16.50
CA ARG A 4 -22.62 -13.51 15.31
C ARG A 4 -21.18 -13.80 15.75
N VAL A 5 -20.70 -14.97 15.38
CA VAL A 5 -19.37 -15.47 15.74
C VAL A 5 -18.32 -14.83 14.83
N ALA A 6 -17.16 -14.46 15.39
CA ALA A 6 -16.02 -14.01 14.60
C ALA A 6 -15.47 -15.17 13.76
N GLU A 7 -15.38 -15.00 12.45
CA GLU A 7 -14.80 -16.00 11.56
C GLU A 7 -13.35 -15.62 11.26
N MET A 8 -12.44 -16.57 11.49
CA MET A 8 -11.04 -16.48 11.07
C MET A 8 -10.93 -17.04 9.67
N PHE A 9 -10.42 -16.23 8.75
CA PHE A 9 -10.13 -16.66 7.38
C PHE A 9 -8.61 -16.65 7.16
N GLU A 10 -8.06 -17.79 6.75
CA GLU A 10 -6.75 -17.85 6.12
C GLU A 10 -6.92 -17.38 4.67
N ASN A 11 -6.44 -16.18 4.36
CA ASN A 11 -6.57 -15.61 3.02
C ASN A 11 -5.21 -15.55 2.33
N GLU A 12 -5.19 -16.04 1.09
CA GLU A 12 -4.05 -15.94 0.16
C GLU A 12 -4.19 -14.64 -0.65
N PHE A 13 -3.26 -13.70 -0.46
CA PHE A 13 -3.17 -12.51 -1.31
C PHE A 13 -2.20 -12.76 -2.46
N THR A 14 -2.60 -12.51 -3.71
CA THR A 14 -1.70 -12.52 -4.87
C THR A 14 -1.34 -11.09 -5.25
N TYR A 15 -0.06 -10.76 -5.12
CA TYR A 15 0.52 -9.47 -5.43
C TYR A 15 0.55 -9.22 -6.95
N PRO A 16 0.64 -7.95 -7.40
CA PRO A 16 0.75 -7.62 -8.83
C PRO A 16 1.99 -8.23 -9.52
N ASP A 17 3.02 -8.59 -8.75
CA ASP A 17 4.22 -9.31 -9.21
C ASP A 17 4.04 -10.85 -9.23
N GLY A 18 2.89 -11.36 -8.80
CA GLY A 18 2.55 -12.78 -8.73
C GLY A 18 2.96 -13.49 -7.44
N LEU A 19 3.61 -12.80 -6.49
CA LEU A 19 3.93 -13.36 -5.17
C LEU A 19 2.66 -13.63 -4.37
N ARG A 20 2.74 -14.57 -3.43
CA ARG A 20 1.61 -14.95 -2.57
C ARG A 20 1.99 -14.85 -1.09
N HIS A 21 1.20 -14.14 -0.30
CA HIS A 21 1.33 -14.12 1.15
C HIS A 21 0.03 -14.53 1.84
N TRP A 22 0.20 -15.16 3.00
CA TRP A 22 -0.88 -15.54 3.91
C TRP A 22 -1.03 -14.46 4.99
N PHE A 23 -2.26 -14.05 5.27
CA PHE A 23 -2.57 -13.21 6.42
C PHE A 23 -3.81 -13.74 7.13
N GLU A 24 -3.79 -13.69 8.46
CA GLU A 24 -4.95 -14.00 9.29
C GLU A 24 -5.80 -12.74 9.44
N LEU A 25 -7.06 -12.82 8.99
CA LEU A 25 -8.03 -11.76 9.22
C LEU A 25 -9.16 -12.27 10.12
N SER A 26 -9.34 -11.61 11.26
CA SER A 26 -10.53 -11.79 12.11
C SER A 26 -11.62 -10.85 11.60
N ILE A 27 -12.62 -11.39 10.90
CA ILE A 27 -13.80 -10.64 10.49
C ILE A 27 -14.82 -10.76 11.63
N GLN A 28 -14.98 -9.67 12.38
CA GLN A 28 -16.06 -9.55 13.35
C GLN A 28 -17.40 -9.47 12.59
N PRO A 29 -18.54 -9.69 13.23
CA PRO A 29 -19.83 -9.44 12.60
C PRO A 29 -20.06 -7.96 12.33
N VAL A 30 -19.66 -7.52 11.16
CA VAL A 30 -19.75 -6.13 10.73
C VAL A 30 -20.96 -5.93 9.81
N PRO A 31 -21.50 -4.70 9.68
CA PRO A 31 -22.62 -4.41 8.77
C PRO A 31 -22.26 -4.73 7.31
N GLU A 32 -23.28 -4.86 6.45
CA GLU A 32 -23.24 -5.24 5.02
C GLU A 32 -22.32 -4.40 4.10
N TRP A 33 -21.51 -3.48 4.63
CA TRP A 33 -20.70 -2.51 3.91
C TRP A 33 -19.25 -2.41 4.42
N THR A 34 -18.76 -3.45 5.12
CA THR A 34 -17.42 -3.35 5.71
C THR A 34 -16.33 -3.73 4.74
N VAL A 35 -15.43 -2.79 4.54
CA VAL A 35 -14.17 -2.96 3.82
C VAL A 35 -13.07 -3.17 4.85
N HIS A 36 -12.44 -4.34 4.81
CA HIS A 36 -11.24 -4.59 5.62
C HIS A 36 -10.03 -4.07 4.86
N LEU A 37 -9.32 -3.09 5.43
CA LEU A 37 -8.20 -2.41 4.81
C LEU A 37 -6.90 -2.71 5.57
N SER A 38 -5.83 -2.97 4.84
CA SER A 38 -4.47 -3.16 5.37
C SER A 38 -3.42 -2.63 4.39
N ILE A 39 -2.17 -2.48 4.86
CA ILE A 39 -1.06 -1.98 4.04
C ILE A 39 0.15 -2.89 4.20
N ASP A 40 0.71 -3.31 3.07
CA ASP A 40 2.08 -3.80 2.99
C ASP A 40 3.04 -2.61 2.83
N LYS A 41 3.84 -2.35 3.85
CA LYS A 41 4.76 -1.21 3.88
C LYS A 41 5.98 -1.39 2.98
N HIS A 42 6.39 -2.63 2.70
CA HIS A 42 7.60 -2.92 1.93
C HIS A 42 7.38 -2.63 0.45
N GLN A 43 6.21 -3.02 -0.06
CA GLN A 43 5.85 -2.78 -1.46
C GLN A 43 4.90 -1.59 -1.65
N ASN A 44 4.54 -0.89 -0.56
CA ASN A 44 3.56 0.21 -0.53
C ASN A 44 2.22 -0.17 -1.18
N ILE A 45 1.69 -1.33 -0.77
CA ILE A 45 0.47 -1.90 -1.35
C ILE A 45 -0.65 -1.77 -0.36
N ILE A 46 -1.73 -1.15 -0.81
CA ILE A 46 -2.98 -1.03 -0.11
C ILE A 46 -3.81 -2.27 -0.48
N LEU A 47 -4.19 -3.04 0.53
CA LEU A 47 -4.93 -4.29 0.38
C LEU A 47 -6.29 -4.14 1.03
N TRP A 48 -7.36 -4.53 0.32
CA TRP A 48 -8.67 -4.59 0.94
C TRP A 48 -9.54 -5.74 0.47
N GLN A 49 -10.53 -6.04 1.31
CA GLN A 49 -11.50 -7.10 1.07
C GLN A 49 -12.92 -6.61 1.34
N THR A 50 -13.86 -7.13 0.55
CA THR A 50 -15.30 -6.98 0.72
C THR A 50 -15.93 -8.35 0.93
N ALA A 51 -16.80 -8.49 1.92
CA ALA A 51 -17.53 -9.73 2.15
C ALA A 51 -18.64 -9.94 1.10
N SER A 52 -19.29 -8.84 0.71
CA SER A 52 -20.30 -8.77 -0.34
C SER A 52 -20.27 -7.40 -1.00
N GLU A 53 -20.72 -7.33 -2.24
CA GLU A 53 -20.85 -6.11 -3.02
C GLU A 53 -22.23 -6.08 -3.65
N TYR A 54 -22.94 -4.99 -3.42
CA TYR A 54 -24.22 -4.72 -4.05
C TYR A 54 -24.15 -3.36 -4.71
N ASN A 55 -24.41 -3.31 -6.02
CA ASN A 55 -24.43 -2.07 -6.79
C ASN A 55 -23.07 -1.33 -6.79
N ASN A 56 -21.95 -2.03 -6.61
CA ASN A 56 -20.64 -1.41 -6.47
C ASN A 56 -20.00 -1.11 -7.84
N SER A 57 -19.89 0.16 -8.20
CA SER A 57 -19.25 0.58 -9.46
C SER A 57 -17.74 0.42 -9.38
N HIS A 58 -17.12 1.05 -8.38
CA HIS A 58 -15.68 1.05 -8.21
C HIS A 58 -15.25 1.51 -6.81
N PHE A 59 -13.99 1.28 -6.52
CA PHE A 59 -13.30 1.80 -5.35
C PHE A 59 -12.38 2.94 -5.74
N GLU A 60 -12.44 4.04 -5.01
CA GLU A 60 -11.43 5.09 -5.05
C GLU A 60 -10.47 4.90 -3.87
N VAL A 61 -9.17 4.81 -4.18
CA VAL A 61 -8.12 4.78 -3.16
C VAL A 61 -7.75 6.21 -2.83
N GLU A 62 -7.92 6.61 -1.58
CA GLU A 62 -7.66 7.97 -1.13
C GLU A 62 -6.53 8.01 -0.11
N LYS A 63 -5.70 9.06 -0.23
CA LYS A 63 -4.51 9.30 0.57
C LYS A 63 -4.58 10.65 1.26
N SER A 64 -4.05 10.73 2.48
CA SER A 64 -3.91 11.99 3.23
C SER A 64 -2.63 12.00 4.06
N SER A 65 -1.93 13.13 4.11
CA SER A 65 -0.78 13.34 5.01
C SER A 65 -1.19 13.81 6.41
N LYS A 66 -2.46 14.21 6.60
CA LYS A 66 -2.97 14.76 7.89
C LYS A 66 -4.28 14.14 8.35
N GLY A 67 -4.85 13.20 7.59
CA GLY A 67 -6.13 12.55 7.89
C GLY A 67 -7.38 13.42 7.68
N GLN A 68 -7.23 14.64 7.16
CA GLN A 68 -8.32 15.61 6.98
C GLN A 68 -8.58 15.97 5.52
N ALA A 69 -7.51 16.22 4.75
CA ALA A 69 -7.58 16.49 3.32
C ALA A 69 -7.22 15.23 2.54
N TRP A 70 -8.19 14.67 1.83
CA TRP A 70 -8.05 13.41 1.10
C TRP A 70 -7.88 13.67 -0.39
N SER A 71 -6.96 12.97 -1.02
CA SER A 71 -6.72 13.01 -2.47
C SER A 71 -6.89 11.61 -3.04
N LYS A 72 -7.66 11.49 -4.12
CA LYS A 72 -7.74 10.24 -4.87
C LYS A 72 -6.40 9.97 -5.57
N ILE A 73 -5.83 8.81 -5.31
CA ILE A 73 -4.58 8.34 -5.93
C ILE A 73 -4.80 7.23 -6.95
N GLY A 74 -5.98 6.62 -6.96
CA GLY A 74 -6.32 5.58 -7.93
C GLY A 74 -7.77 5.12 -7.87
N THR A 75 -8.14 4.31 -8.85
CA THR A 75 -9.45 3.69 -8.95
C THR A 75 -9.29 2.21 -9.30
N VAL A 76 -10.04 1.35 -8.62
CA VAL A 76 -10.09 -0.09 -8.88
C VAL A 76 -11.53 -0.49 -9.16
N LYS A 77 -11.76 -1.20 -10.27
CA LYS A 77 -13.11 -1.63 -10.65
C LYS A 77 -13.67 -2.58 -9.59
N GLY A 78 -14.92 -2.35 -9.17
CA GLY A 78 -15.66 -3.26 -8.30
C GLY A 78 -16.20 -4.47 -9.06
N ALA A 79 -16.83 -5.39 -8.33
CA ALA A 79 -17.46 -6.57 -8.92
C ALA A 79 -18.89 -6.31 -9.42
N GLU A 80 -19.44 -5.10 -9.25
CA GLU A 80 -20.84 -4.72 -9.53
C GLU A 80 -21.85 -5.42 -8.61
N MET A 81 -21.81 -6.74 -8.58
CA MET A 81 -22.60 -7.63 -7.72
C MET A 81 -21.76 -8.84 -7.29
N SER A 82 -21.62 -9.07 -5.99
CA SER A 82 -20.94 -10.24 -5.44
C SER A 82 -21.52 -10.62 -4.07
N SER A 83 -21.91 -11.88 -3.89
CA SER A 83 -22.25 -12.43 -2.57
C SER A 83 -21.11 -13.24 -1.93
N THR A 84 -19.93 -13.20 -2.56
CA THR A 84 -18.72 -13.89 -2.11
C THR A 84 -17.63 -12.88 -1.83
N LEU A 85 -16.70 -13.28 -0.96
CA LEU A 85 -15.52 -12.48 -0.62
C LEU A 85 -14.71 -12.10 -1.87
N LYS A 86 -14.32 -10.82 -1.97
CA LYS A 86 -13.44 -10.30 -3.02
C LYS A 86 -12.22 -9.63 -2.42
N ASN A 87 -11.09 -9.80 -3.11
CA ASN A 87 -9.79 -9.26 -2.74
C ASN A 87 -9.34 -8.24 -3.77
N TYR A 88 -8.79 -7.12 -3.29
CA TYR A 88 -8.30 -6.04 -4.12
C TYR A 88 -6.96 -5.54 -3.60
N SER A 89 -6.15 -5.01 -4.52
CA SER A 89 -4.91 -4.30 -4.20
C SER A 89 -4.76 -3.05 -5.03
N PHE A 90 -4.02 -2.09 -4.48
CA PHE A 90 -3.52 -0.93 -5.18
C PHE A 90 -2.10 -0.61 -4.73
N ILE A 91 -1.18 -0.41 -5.67
CA ILE A 91 0.18 0.06 -5.38
C ILE A 91 0.15 1.58 -5.34
N ASP A 92 0.55 2.22 -4.24
CA ASP A 92 0.75 3.67 -4.24
C ASP A 92 2.09 4.02 -4.92
N PRO A 93 2.07 4.72 -6.07
CA PRO A 93 3.27 4.98 -6.87
C PRO A 93 4.16 6.08 -6.27
N LEU A 94 3.67 6.86 -5.30
CA LEU A 94 4.40 7.99 -4.75
C LEU A 94 4.48 7.92 -3.22
N ILE A 95 5.51 7.26 -2.72
CA ILE A 95 5.82 7.22 -1.29
C ILE A 95 6.27 8.62 -0.84
N GLN A 96 5.67 9.11 0.26
CA GLN A 96 6.07 10.36 0.90
C GLN A 96 6.63 10.06 2.28
N ALA A 97 7.67 10.80 2.68
CA ALA A 97 8.19 10.75 4.04
C ALA A 97 7.11 11.09 5.06
N GLY A 98 7.20 10.46 6.21
CA GLY A 98 6.31 10.67 7.34
C GLY A 98 5.08 9.78 7.30
N ILE A 99 4.07 10.20 8.06
CA ILE A 99 2.83 9.44 8.21
C ILE A 99 1.95 9.70 6.99
N THR A 100 1.48 8.62 6.39
CA THR A 100 0.48 8.62 5.33
C THR A 100 -0.72 7.81 5.79
N HIS A 101 -1.91 8.41 5.63
CA HIS A 101 -3.20 7.80 5.92
C HIS A 101 -3.86 7.37 4.61
N TYR A 102 -4.51 6.22 4.64
CA TYR A 102 -5.27 5.68 3.52
C TYR A 102 -6.67 5.30 3.95
N ARG A 103 -7.62 5.46 3.04
CA ARG A 103 -8.97 4.91 3.13
C ARG A 103 -9.45 4.50 1.75
N ILE A 104 -10.41 3.59 1.72
CA ILE A 104 -11.14 3.22 0.52
C ILE A 104 -12.47 3.93 0.54
N ARG A 105 -12.80 4.57 -0.57
CA ARG A 105 -14.14 5.07 -0.85
C ARG A 105 -14.78 4.13 -1.87
N GLN A 106 -15.74 3.34 -1.43
CA GLN A 106 -16.59 2.56 -2.32
C GLN A 106 -17.61 3.50 -2.96
N VAL A 107 -17.78 3.41 -4.28
CA VAL A 107 -18.72 4.20 -5.05
C VAL A 107 -19.69 3.26 -5.75
N ASP A 108 -20.97 3.43 -5.43
CA ASP A 108 -22.05 2.64 -6.01
C ASP A 108 -22.43 3.20 -7.41
N ILE A 109 -23.17 2.41 -8.19
CA ILE A 109 -23.62 2.81 -9.54
C ILE A 109 -24.55 4.03 -9.49
N ASP A 110 -25.23 4.25 -8.36
CA ASP A 110 -26.07 5.43 -8.11
C ASP A 110 -25.30 6.60 -7.46
N GLU A 111 -23.96 6.57 -7.53
CA GLU A 111 -23.03 7.58 -7.01
C GLU A 111 -23.02 7.75 -5.48
N ARG A 112 -23.73 6.89 -4.74
CA ARG A 112 -23.58 6.82 -3.28
C ARG A 112 -22.18 6.33 -2.95
N SER A 113 -21.67 6.74 -1.78
CA SER A 113 -20.35 6.32 -1.38
C SER A 113 -20.24 6.01 0.10
N HIS A 114 -19.48 4.96 0.39
CA HIS A 114 -19.16 4.47 1.72
C HIS A 114 -17.65 4.48 1.93
N TYR A 115 -17.20 4.80 3.14
CA TYR A 115 -15.79 4.86 3.48
C TYR A 115 -15.39 3.70 4.37
N SER A 116 -14.23 3.12 4.12
CA SER A 116 -13.60 2.16 5.02
C SER A 116 -13.11 2.83 6.32
N THR A 117 -12.63 2.00 7.24
CA THR A 117 -11.72 2.48 8.30
C THR A 117 -10.47 3.10 7.68
N ILE A 118 -9.83 3.99 8.44
CA ILE A 118 -8.57 4.61 8.04
C ILE A 118 -7.43 3.74 8.56
N VAL A 119 -6.49 3.42 7.68
CA VAL A 119 -5.20 2.81 8.06
C VAL A 119 -4.08 3.81 7.82
N SER A 120 -2.99 3.66 8.55
CA SER A 120 -1.85 4.57 8.46
C SER A 120 -0.55 3.79 8.36
N THR A 121 0.37 4.31 7.57
CA THR A 121 1.74 3.83 7.48
C THR A 121 2.69 5.01 7.67
N THR A 122 3.89 4.73 8.13
CA THR A 122 4.95 5.72 8.25
C THR A 122 6.09 5.26 7.37
N HIS A 123 6.47 6.09 6.40
CA HIS A 123 7.67 5.88 5.61
C HIS A 123 8.74 6.85 6.09
N THR A 124 9.89 6.32 6.50
CA THR A 124 11.08 7.17 6.69
C THR A 124 11.74 7.28 5.33
N LEU A 125 11.97 8.51 4.83
CA LEU A 125 12.87 8.68 3.69
C LEU A 125 14.26 8.26 4.18
N GLN A 126 14.72 7.11 3.68
CA GLN A 126 16.08 6.65 3.93
C GLN A 126 17.04 7.71 3.40
N HIS A 127 17.81 8.33 4.29
CA HIS A 127 18.87 9.23 3.88
C HIS A 127 20.10 8.38 3.58
N PHE A 128 20.33 8.12 2.30
CA PHE A 128 21.62 7.61 1.85
C PHE A 128 22.49 8.79 1.47
N MET A 129 23.62 8.94 2.17
CA MET A 129 24.71 9.79 1.72
C MET A 129 25.84 8.90 1.26
N ALA A 130 26.35 9.14 0.06
CA ALA A 130 27.52 8.45 -0.45
C ALA A 130 28.62 9.47 -0.70
N ASP A 131 29.74 9.31 -0.01
CA ASP A 131 30.96 10.08 -0.25
C ASP A 131 31.94 9.20 -1.02
N VAL A 132 32.64 9.81 -1.96
CA VAL A 132 33.70 9.16 -2.74
C VAL A 132 34.97 9.98 -2.69
N TYR A 133 36.08 9.35 -2.30
CA TYR A 133 37.36 10.03 -2.20
C TYR A 133 38.53 9.13 -2.62
N PRO A 134 39.54 9.67 -3.33
CA PRO A 134 39.56 11.00 -3.94
C PRO A 134 38.64 11.09 -5.17
N ASN A 135 38.26 12.32 -5.54
CA ASN A 135 37.66 12.64 -6.84
C ASN A 135 38.61 13.63 -7.55
N PRO A 136 39.26 13.27 -8.68
CA PRO A 136 39.04 12.07 -9.54
C PRO A 136 39.39 10.72 -8.90
N LEU A 137 38.65 9.68 -9.29
CA LEU A 137 38.81 8.31 -8.77
C LEU A 137 40.10 7.62 -9.28
N ASP A 138 40.67 6.75 -8.45
CA ASP A 138 41.72 5.81 -8.81
C ASP A 138 41.48 4.42 -8.18
N ALA A 139 42.40 3.48 -8.38
CA ALA A 139 42.28 2.10 -7.89
C ALA A 139 42.24 1.97 -6.36
N SER A 140 42.58 3.04 -5.62
CA SER A 140 42.55 3.12 -4.16
C SER A 140 41.39 3.94 -3.60
N SER A 141 40.49 4.43 -4.47
CA SER A 141 39.33 5.20 -4.04
C SER A 141 38.41 4.42 -3.11
N VAL A 142 37.90 5.12 -2.11
CA VAL A 142 36.96 4.58 -1.12
C VAL A 142 35.59 5.21 -1.34
N VAL A 143 34.56 4.37 -1.33
CA VAL A 143 33.16 4.78 -1.29
C VAL A 143 32.65 4.53 0.12
N THR A 144 32.24 5.60 0.80
CA THR A 144 31.62 5.52 2.13
C THR A 144 30.13 5.76 1.97
N LEU A 145 29.33 4.77 2.35
CA LEU A 145 27.88 4.87 2.42
C LEU A 145 27.45 5.09 3.86
N TYR A 146 26.72 6.18 4.10
CA TYR A 146 26.04 6.44 5.36
C TYR A 146 24.55 6.10 5.17
N SER A 147 24.04 5.25 6.05
CA SER A 147 22.62 4.92 6.14
C SER A 147 22.23 4.77 7.61
N ASP A 148 21.01 5.20 7.92
CA ASP A 148 20.33 4.96 9.19
C ASP A 148 19.57 3.62 9.21
N HIS A 149 19.63 2.86 8.12
CA HIS A 149 18.94 1.59 7.95
C HIS A 149 19.86 0.49 7.38
N ASN A 150 19.46 -0.78 7.58
CA ASN A 150 20.21 -1.96 7.15
C ASN A 150 19.51 -2.63 5.95
N ASP A 151 19.31 -1.86 4.89
CA ASP A 151 18.65 -2.31 3.66
C ASP A 151 19.69 -2.64 2.57
N GLU A 152 19.32 -3.45 1.59
CA GLU A 152 20.17 -3.74 0.43
C GLU A 152 20.22 -2.52 -0.50
N VAL A 153 21.44 -2.06 -0.84
CA VAL A 153 21.64 -0.85 -1.67
C VAL A 153 22.49 -1.19 -2.88
N THR A 154 22.07 -0.72 -4.06
CA THR A 154 22.88 -0.79 -5.29
C THR A 154 23.59 0.54 -5.53
N LEU A 155 24.93 0.52 -5.48
CA LEU A 155 25.76 1.66 -5.87
C LEU A 155 26.12 1.57 -7.36
N LYS A 156 25.98 2.69 -8.08
CA LYS A 156 26.36 2.81 -9.49
C LYS A 156 27.36 3.96 -9.63
N LEU A 157 28.55 3.65 -10.13
CA LEU A 157 29.55 4.64 -10.53
C LEU A 157 29.30 5.01 -11.99
N VAL A 158 29.30 6.30 -12.29
CA VAL A 158 29.12 6.84 -13.64
C VAL A 158 30.12 7.96 -13.88
N ASP A 159 30.53 8.15 -15.15
CA ASP A 159 31.33 9.29 -15.57
C ASP A 159 30.53 10.61 -15.49
N ALA A 160 31.20 11.74 -15.71
CA ALA A 160 30.57 13.06 -15.68
C ALA A 160 29.51 13.29 -16.78
N GLN A 161 29.37 12.34 -17.72
CA GLN A 161 28.35 12.32 -18.76
C GLN A 161 27.26 11.26 -18.47
N GLY A 162 27.29 10.59 -17.31
CA GLY A 162 26.33 9.59 -16.89
C GLY A 162 26.52 8.21 -17.55
N ARG A 163 27.66 7.94 -18.18
CA ARG A 163 27.99 6.63 -18.75
C ARG A 163 28.70 5.76 -17.72
N TRP A 164 28.57 4.45 -17.91
CA TRP A 164 29.16 3.41 -17.08
C TRP A 164 30.66 3.25 -17.32
#